data_AF-A0A2G6PGC9-F1
#
_entry.id   AF-A0A2G6PGC9-F1
#
_cell.length_a   1.000
_cell.length_b   1.000
_cell.length_c   1.000
_cell.angle_alpha   90.00
_cell.angle_beta   90.00
_cell.angle_gamma   90.00
#
_symmetry.space_group_name_H-M   'P 1'
#
loop_
_entity.id
_entity.type
_entity.pdbx_description
1 polymer ?
#
loop_
_entity_poly.entity_id
_entity_poly.type
_entity_poly.pdbx_seq_one_letter_code
_entity_poly.pdbx_strand_id
1 'polypeptide(L)'
;MPYINPEKLKQLLNQTLTYQGMPCRVIEILADELTLVLRDNTDRKVLQANQYGDAGDWLPQTFTVAVLNVRRDDLNPELPELTAFDLLG
;
A
#
# COMPACT_ATOMS: atom_id res chain seq x y z
N MET A 1 16.32 -14.71 8.61
CA MET A 1 15.69 -13.84 7.61
C MET A 1 14.41 -14.51 7.17
N PRO A 2 13.25 -13.93 7.46
CA PRO A 2 11.96 -14.46 7.00
C PRO A 2 11.95 -14.54 5.48
N TYR A 3 11.60 -15.71 4.95
CA TYR A 3 11.38 -15.90 3.51
C TYR A 3 9.93 -15.54 3.19
N ILE A 4 9.74 -14.53 2.32
CA ILE A 4 8.41 -14.13 1.85
C ILE A 4 8.12 -14.86 0.55
N ASN A 5 7.00 -15.57 0.50
CA ASN A 5 6.61 -16.28 -0.71
C ASN A 5 6.05 -15.26 -1.74
N PRO A 6 6.69 -15.10 -2.92
CA PRO A 6 6.27 -14.13 -3.92
C PRO A 6 4.88 -14.45 -4.50
N GLU A 7 4.47 -15.72 -4.51
CA GLU A 7 3.11 -16.10 -4.95
C GLU A 7 2.04 -15.63 -3.98
N LYS A 8 2.33 -15.70 -2.67
CA LYS A 8 1.44 -15.18 -1.64
C LYS A 8 1.41 -13.66 -1.64
N LEU A 9 2.54 -13.02 -1.93
CA LEU A 9 2.61 -11.57 -2.06
C LEU A 9 1.67 -11.07 -3.17
N LYS A 10 1.62 -11.76 -4.31
CA LYS A 10 0.69 -11.43 -5.42
C LYS A 10 -0.78 -11.42 -5.01
N GLN A 11 -1.17 -12.17 -3.98
CA GLN A 11 -2.54 -12.17 -3.46
C GLN A 11 -2.91 -10.86 -2.77
N LEU A 12 -1.92 -10.04 -2.40
CA LEU A 12 -2.14 -8.71 -1.84
C LEU A 12 -2.57 -7.71 -2.90
N LEU A 13 -2.37 -7.99 -4.19
CA LEU A 13 -2.75 -7.07 -5.25
C LEU A 13 -4.26 -6.81 -5.17
N ASN A 14 -4.67 -5.55 -5.29
CA ASN A 14 -6.05 -5.08 -5.13
C ASN A 14 -6.63 -5.20 -3.71
N GLN A 15 -5.90 -5.73 -2.72
CA GLN A 15 -6.33 -5.75 -1.32
C GLN A 15 -6.25 -4.36 -0.71
N THR A 16 -7.10 -4.12 0.30
CA THR A 16 -7.05 -2.88 1.09
C THR A 16 -6.25 -3.15 2.36
N LEU A 17 -5.26 -2.31 2.62
CA LEU A 17 -4.40 -2.33 3.80
C LEU A 17 -4.54 -0.98 4.51
N THR A 18 -4.36 -0.96 5.82
CA THR A 18 -4.27 0.29 6.57
C THR A 18 -2.80 0.68 6.65
N TYR A 19 -2.45 1.85 6.11
CA TYR A 19 -1.11 2.42 6.18
C TYR A 19 -1.18 3.78 6.87
N GLN A 20 -0.44 3.96 7.98
CA GLN A 20 -0.46 5.19 8.78
C GLN A 20 -1.88 5.63 9.22
N GLY A 21 -2.78 4.67 9.43
CA GLY A 21 -4.18 4.94 9.80
C GLY A 21 -5.09 5.29 8.62
N MET A 22 -4.59 5.25 7.38
CA MET A 22 -5.37 5.50 6.16
C MET A 22 -5.64 4.19 5.40
N PRO A 23 -6.87 3.97 4.91
CA PRO A 23 -7.17 2.82 4.06
C PRO A 23 -6.55 3.05 2.68
N CYS A 24 -5.59 2.21 2.33
CA CYS A 24 -4.89 2.25 1.05
C CYS A 24 -5.09 0.92 0.31
N ARG A 25 -5.21 0.98 -1.01
CA ARG A 25 -5.31 -0.19 -1.87
C ARG A 25 -3.95 -0.53 -2.46
N VAL A 26 -3.57 -1.80 -2.42
CA VAL A 26 -2.37 -2.27 -3.13
C VAL A 26 -2.65 -2.24 -4.63
N ILE A 27 -1.89 -1.42 -5.37
CA ILE A 27 -2.03 -1.27 -6.82
C ILE A 27 -0.89 -1.92 -7.59
N GLU A 28 0.26 -2.14 -6.97
CA GLU A 28 1.41 -2.79 -7.57
C GLU A 28 2.28 -3.46 -6.50
N ILE A 29 3.03 -4.47 -6.91
CA ILE A 29 3.89 -5.27 -6.05
C ILE A 29 5.25 -5.42 -6.73
N LEU A 30 6.29 -4.92 -6.09
CA LEU A 30 7.68 -5.06 -6.50
C LEU A 30 8.25 -6.29 -5.77
N ALA A 31 8.07 -7.46 -6.36
CA ALA A 31 8.43 -8.74 -5.74
C ALA A 31 9.95 -8.89 -5.50
N ASP A 32 10.78 -8.31 -6.38
CA ASP A 32 12.25 -8.33 -6.25
C ASP A 32 12.71 -7.59 -4.98
N GLU A 33 12.03 -6.49 -4.66
CA GLU A 33 12.34 -5.62 -3.53
C GLU A 33 11.45 -5.86 -2.30
N LEU A 34 10.56 -6.87 -2.36
CA LEU A 34 9.54 -7.14 -1.34
C LEU A 34 8.81 -5.86 -0.91
N THR A 35 8.33 -5.10 -1.89
CA THR A 35 7.75 -3.77 -1.68
C THR A 35 6.36 -3.69 -2.31
N LEU A 36 5.44 -3.01 -1.64
CA LEU A 36 4.07 -2.79 -2.07
C LEU A 36 3.91 -1.33 -2.47
N VAL A 37 3.24 -1.09 -3.59
CA VAL A 37 2.77 0.24 -3.96
C VAL A 37 1.30 0.32 -3.57
N LEU A 38 1.04 1.20 -2.60
CA LEU A 38 -0.28 1.48 -2.08
C LEU A 38 -0.79 2.76 -2.73
N ARG A 39 -2.10 2.83 -2.93
CA ARG A 39 -2.81 4.03 -3.34
C ARG A 39 -3.82 4.35 -2.27
N ASP A 40 -3.81 5.58 -1.77
CA ASP A 40 -4.85 6.05 -0.87
C ASP A 40 -6.24 5.82 -1.48
N ASN A 41 -7.14 5.23 -0.70
CA ASN A 41 -8.52 4.96 -1.10
C ASN A 41 -9.45 6.12 -0.74
N THR A 42 -8.90 7.26 -0.29
CA THR A 42 -9.69 8.47 -0.17
C THR A 42 -10.04 8.93 -1.58
N ASP A 43 -11.20 8.48 -2.07
CA ASP A 43 -11.95 9.13 -3.14
C ASP A 43 -12.41 10.49 -2.59
N ARG A 44 -11.45 11.38 -2.31
CA ARG A 44 -11.69 12.77 -1.93
C ARG A 44 -12.02 13.50 -3.22
N LYS A 45 -13.15 13.11 -3.80
CA LYS A 45 -13.91 13.87 -4.79
C LYS A 45 -14.51 15.09 -4.07
N VAL A 46 -13.66 15.94 -3.51
CA VAL A 46 -14.10 17.28 -3.15
C VAL A 46 -14.16 18.03 -4.47
N LEU A 47 -15.33 17.94 -5.06
CA LEU A 47 -15.81 18.75 -6.17
C LEU A 47 -15.84 20.21 -5.67
N GLN A 48 -14.68 20.82 -5.47
CA GLN A 48 -14.61 22.26 -5.32
C GLN A 48 -14.75 22.83 -6.72
N ALA A 49 -15.95 23.31 -7.01
CA ALA A 49 -16.18 24.33 -8.01
C ALA A 49 -15.37 25.57 -7.62
N ASN A 50 -14.07 25.57 -7.87
CA ASN A 50 -13.30 26.79 -7.86
C ASN A 50 -13.56 27.45 -9.21
N GLN A 51 -14.43 28.44 -9.19
CA GLN A 51 -14.86 29.29 -10.31
C GLN A 51 -13.75 30.16 -10.93
N TYR A 52 -12.50 29.73 -10.75
CA TYR A 52 -11.25 30.32 -11.25
C TYR A 52 -10.34 29.19 -11.74
N GLY A 53 -10.79 28.44 -12.76
CA GLY A 53 -9.95 27.87 -13.83
C GLY A 53 -8.71 27.01 -13.51
N ASP A 54 -8.44 26.62 -12.27
CA ASP A 54 -7.36 25.70 -11.92
C ASP A 54 -7.98 24.46 -11.29
N ALA A 55 -8.20 23.45 -12.14
CA ALA A 55 -8.49 22.11 -11.67
C ALA A 55 -7.20 21.58 -11.06
N GLY A 56 -6.98 21.89 -9.78
CA GLY A 56 -5.94 21.23 -9.00
C GLY A 56 -6.22 19.74 -9.07
N ASP A 57 -5.51 19.03 -9.94
CA ASP A 57 -5.60 17.61 -10.13
C ASP A 57 -5.06 16.97 -8.84
N TRP A 58 -5.95 16.77 -7.86
CA TRP A 58 -5.64 16.05 -6.65
C TRP A 58 -5.48 14.58 -7.04
N LEU A 59 -4.30 14.29 -7.58
CA LEU A 59 -3.91 12.96 -7.97
C LEU A 59 -3.96 12.05 -6.74
N PRO A 60 -4.44 10.82 -6.88
CA PRO A 60 -4.44 9.85 -5.80
C PRO A 60 -3.00 9.65 -5.29
N GLN A 61 -2.79 9.83 -3.99
CA GLN A 61 -1.47 9.69 -3.40
C GLN A 61 -1.04 8.22 -3.40
N THR A 62 0.15 7.94 -3.94
CA THR A 62 0.76 6.61 -3.91
C THR A 62 1.88 6.55 -2.88
N PHE A 63 2.03 5.39 -2.25
CA PHE A 63 3.04 5.12 -1.24
C PHE A 63 3.77 3.83 -1.57
N THR A 64 5.09 3.87 -1.49
CA THR A 64 5.94 2.70 -1.70
C THR A 64 6.40 2.21 -0.33
N VAL A 65 5.93 1.04 0.08
CA VAL A 65 6.08 0.54 1.46
C VAL A 65 6.67 -0.87 1.42
N ALA A 66 7.78 -1.09 2.12
CA ALA A 66 8.39 -2.41 2.22
C ALA A 66 7.49 -3.37 3.03
N VAL A 67 7.43 -4.64 2.63
CA VAL A 67 6.68 -5.71 3.32
C VAL A 67 7.33 -6.07 4.64
N LEU A 68 8.66 -5.94 4.71
CA LEU A 68 9.45 -6.21 5.91
C LEU A 68 9.79 -4.91 6.63
N ASN A 69 10.05 -5.01 7.94
CA ASN A 69 10.59 -3.91 8.72
C ASN A 69 12.02 -3.52 8.25
N VAL A 70 12.53 -2.40 8.78
CA VAL A 70 13.88 -1.91 8.45
C VAL A 70 15.00 -2.93 8.75
N ARG A 71 14.77 -3.82 9.72
CA ARG A 71 15.73 -4.89 10.10
C ARG A 71 15.64 -6.12 9.21
N ARG A 72 14.64 -6.19 8.33
CA ARG A 72 14.31 -7.33 7.45
C ARG A 72 14.18 -8.66 8.20
N ASP A 73 13.70 -8.59 9.43
CA ASP A 73 13.56 -9.76 10.30
C ASP A 73 12.09 -10.08 10.63
N ASP A 74 11.20 -9.11 10.46
CA ASP A 74 9.76 -9.25 10.69
C ASP A 74 8.97 -8.44 9.64
N LEU A 75 7.65 -8.62 9.61
CA LEU A 75 6.76 -7.84 8.74
C LEU A 75 6.76 -6.37 9.15
N ASN A 76 6.40 -5.49 8.21
CA ASN A 76 6.36 -4.06 8.46
C ASN A 76 5.22 -3.73 9.43
N PRO A 77 5.51 -3.18 10.63
CA PRO A 77 4.49 -2.86 11.61
C PRO A 77 3.53 -1.75 11.15
N GLU A 78 3.90 -0.97 10.12
CA GLU A 78 3.01 0.01 9.51
C GLU A 78 1.88 -0.63 8.69
N LEU A 79 1.95 -1.94 8.44
CA LEU A 79 0.97 -2.72 7.70
C LEU A 79 0.52 -3.93 8.56
N PRO A 80 -0.27 -3.69 9.62
CA PRO A 80 -0.67 -4.75 10.56
C PRO A 80 -1.43 -5.89 9.87
N GLU A 81 -2.19 -5.59 8.81
CA GLU A 81 -2.95 -6.58 8.05
C GLU A 81 -2.04 -7.65 7.42
N LEU A 82 -0.75 -7.38 7.18
CA LEU A 82 0.18 -8.37 6.62
C LEU A 82 0.28 -9.63 7.49
N THR A 83 0.08 -9.53 8.80
CA THR A 83 0.10 -10.71 9.69
C THR A 83 -1.11 -11.61 9.50
N ALA A 84 -2.22 -11.08 8.98
CA ALA A 84 -3.40 -11.87 8.64
C ALA A 84 -3.23 -12.65 7.33
N PHE A 85 -2.34 -12.17 6.45
CA PHE A 85 -1.93 -12.90 5.26
C PHE A 85 -0.80 -13.87 5.67
N ASP A 86 -0.96 -15.14 5.32
CA ASP A 86 0.03 -16.18 5.61
C ASP A 86 1.27 -16.04 4.72
N LEU A 87 1.94 -14.88 4.69
CA LEU A 87 2.96 -14.52 3.68
C LEU A 87 4.29 -15.26 3.83
N LEU A 88 4.51 -15.87 4.99
CA LEU A 88 5.70 -16.67 5.28
C LEU A 88 5.62 -18.03 4.55
N GLY A 89 6.77 -18.50 4.09
CA GLY A 89 6.93 -19.77 3.38
C GLY A 89 8.19 -20.52 3.80
#